data_AF-A0A524NGX0-F1
#
_entry.id   AF-A0A524NGX0-F1
#
_cell.length_a   1.000
_cell.length_b   1.000
_cell.length_c   1.000
_cell.angle_alpha   90.00
_cell.angle_beta   90.00
_cell.angle_gamma   90.00
#
_symmetry.space_group_name_H-M   'P 1'
#
loop_
_entity.id
_entity.type
_entity.pdbx_description
1 polymer ?
#
loop_
_entity_poly.entity_id
_entity_poly.type
_entity_poly.pdbx_seq_one_letter_code
_entity_poly.pdbx_strand_id
1 'polypeptide(L)'
;MVEPAIAASIVYVAARNLGAGIRSTETVALAFAFGLIHGLGFAGVLVQLGVGQGASVLAPLLAFNVGVELGQVAIVAAVVPLLHAARALPALGSRLAPAGSAAIVAMGLYWLVERIAAA
;
A
#
# COMPACT_ATOMS: atom_id res chain seq x y z
N MET A 1 12.83 -7.91 8.42
CA MET A 1 13.44 -6.84 7.59
C MET A 1 12.46 -6.28 6.56
N VAL A 2 11.59 -7.09 5.99
CA VAL A 2 10.60 -6.66 4.98
C VAL A 2 9.45 -5.86 5.60
N GLU A 3 9.04 -6.21 6.83
CA GLU A 3 7.94 -5.57 7.55
C GLU A 3 8.25 -4.10 7.92
N PRO A 4 9.44 -3.75 8.44
CA PRO A 4 9.86 -2.34 8.55
C PRO A 4 9.87 -1.60 7.21
N ALA A 5 10.29 -2.25 6.12
CA ALA A 5 10.34 -1.61 4.80
C ALA A 5 8.93 -1.31 4.26
N ILE A 6 7.95 -2.20 4.49
CA ILE A 6 6.55 -1.96 4.18
C ILE A 6 6.04 -0.73 4.96
N ALA A 7 6.22 -0.70 6.28
CA ALA A 7 5.78 0.42 7.12
C ALA A 7 6.42 1.76 6.67
N ALA A 8 7.73 1.76 6.41
CA ALA A 8 8.45 2.93 5.91
C ALA A 8 7.91 3.42 4.55
N SER A 9 7.57 2.52 3.63
CA SER A 9 7.03 2.88 2.32
C SER A 9 5.64 3.53 2.41
N ILE A 10 4.78 3.07 3.33
CA ILE A 10 3.45 3.65 3.60
C ILE A 10 3.61 5.06 4.20
N VAL A 11 4.50 5.20 5.20
CA VAL A 11 4.82 6.51 5.79
C VAL A 11 5.33 7.48 4.73
N TYR A 12 6.24 7.03 3.86
CA TYR A 12 6.79 7.85 2.79
C TYR A 12 5.69 8.38 1.85
N VAL A 13 4.83 7.51 1.34
CA VAL A 13 3.74 7.92 0.42
C VAL A 13 2.75 8.86 1.12
N ALA A 14 2.37 8.57 2.37
CA ALA A 14 1.47 9.41 3.14
C ALA A 14 2.07 10.79 3.45
N ALA A 15 3.35 10.85 3.83
CA ALA A 15 4.05 12.11 4.06
C ALA A 15 4.19 12.94 2.78
N ARG A 16 4.46 12.30 1.64
CA ARG A 16 4.45 12.98 0.33
C ARG A 16 3.08 13.57 0.02
N ASN A 17 1.99 12.89 0.37
CA ASN A 17 0.63 13.38 0.17
C ASN A 17 0.25 14.58 1.06
N LEU A 18 0.96 14.80 2.18
CA LEU A 18 0.83 16.01 3.00
C LEU A 18 1.57 17.22 2.42
N GLY A 19 2.65 16.98 1.68
CA GLY A 19 3.51 18.01 1.11
C GLY A 19 3.23 18.25 -0.37
N ALA A 20 4.28 18.09 -1.20
CA ALA A 20 4.25 18.37 -2.63
C ALA A 20 3.47 17.34 -3.48
N GLY A 21 2.91 16.30 -2.86
CA GLY A 21 2.30 15.16 -3.56
C GLY A 21 3.34 14.27 -4.27
N ILE A 22 2.84 13.37 -5.12
CA ILE A 22 3.66 12.54 -6.01
C ILE A 22 3.66 13.16 -7.40
N ARG A 23 4.85 13.38 -7.97
CA ARG A 23 5.01 13.90 -9.32
C ARG A 23 4.81 12.79 -10.33
N SER A 24 4.28 13.12 -11.52
CA SER A 24 4.08 12.14 -12.60
C SER A 24 5.36 11.40 -13.00
N THR A 25 6.51 12.08 -12.94
CA THR A 25 7.84 11.49 -13.20
C THR A 25 8.29 10.47 -12.15
N GLU A 26 7.75 10.54 -10.94
CA GLU A 26 8.08 9.62 -9.84
C GLU A 26 7.11 8.43 -9.78
N THR A 27 5.90 8.56 -10.33
CA THR A 27 4.82 7.58 -10.19
C THR A 27 5.25 6.17 -10.56
N VAL A 28 5.94 5.99 -11.70
CA VAL A 28 6.36 4.66 -12.17
C VAL A 28 7.39 4.04 -11.22
N ALA A 29 8.40 4.82 -10.81
CA ALA A 29 9.44 4.35 -9.90
C ALA A 29 8.86 4.01 -8.52
N LEU A 30 7.95 4.85 -8.02
CA LEU A 30 7.28 4.61 -6.74
C LEU A 30 6.35 3.41 -6.80
N ALA A 31 5.55 3.25 -7.86
CA ALA A 31 4.69 2.08 -8.03
C ALA A 31 5.51 0.78 -8.09
N PHE A 32 6.63 0.78 -8.82
CA PHE A 32 7.54 -0.36 -8.89
C PHE A 32 8.16 -0.68 -7.52
N ALA A 33 8.74 0.32 -6.84
CA ALA A 33 9.37 0.11 -5.53
C ALA A 33 8.35 -0.34 -4.47
N PHE A 34 7.17 0.29 -4.46
CA PHE A 34 6.07 -0.08 -3.56
C PHE A 34 5.64 -1.52 -3.83
N GLY A 35 5.39 -1.87 -5.09
CA GLY A 35 5.02 -3.23 -5.49
C GLY A 35 6.09 -4.27 -5.12
N LEU A 36 7.37 -3.96 -5.32
CA LEU A 36 8.48 -4.85 -4.98
C LEU A 36 8.56 -5.12 -3.48
N ILE A 37 8.54 -4.06 -2.66
CA ILE A 37 8.63 -4.17 -1.19
C ILE A 37 7.44 -5.00 -0.64
N HIS A 38 6.23 -4.73 -1.12
CA HIS A 38 5.04 -5.45 -0.66
C HIS A 38 5.00 -6.89 -1.20
N GLY A 39 5.43 -7.10 -2.45
CA GLY A 39 5.55 -8.42 -3.06
C GLY A 39 6.49 -9.34 -2.29
N LEU A 40 7.62 -8.81 -1.80
CA LEU A 40 8.53 -9.54 -0.90
C LEU A 40 7.84 -9.91 0.42
N GLY A 41 6.99 -9.03 0.96
CA GLY A 41 6.23 -9.29 2.19
C GLY A 41 5.22 -10.42 1.99
N PHE A 42 4.47 -10.37 0.90
CA PHE A 42 3.51 -11.42 0.54
C PHE A 42 4.19 -12.75 0.22
N ALA A 43 5.37 -12.73 -0.42
CA ALA A 43 6.12 -13.95 -0.68
C ALA A 43 6.43 -14.73 0.62
N GLY A 44 6.80 -14.04 1.70
CA GLY A 44 6.99 -14.66 3.01
C GLY A 44 5.73 -15.34 3.54
N VAL A 45 4.57 -14.68 3.42
CA VAL A 45 3.28 -15.25 3.82
C VAL A 45 2.89 -16.45 2.94
N LEU A 46 3.09 -16.36 1.63
CA LEU A 46 2.79 -17.45 0.69
C LEU A 46 3.63 -18.70 0.98
N VAL A 47 4.90 -18.54 1.33
CA VAL A 47 5.77 -19.64 1.76
C VAL A 47 5.24 -20.29 3.05
N GLN A 48 4.77 -19.49 4.01
CA GLN A 48 4.14 -19.99 5.24
C GLN A 48 2.83 -20.75 4.97
N LEU A 49 2.10 -20.37 3.92
CA LEU A 49 0.90 -21.08 3.45
C LEU A 49 1.21 -22.34 2.61
N GLY A 50 2.49 -22.70 2.46
CA GLY A 50 2.90 -23.91 1.74
C GLY A 50 3.16 -23.72 0.25
N VAL A 51 3.05 -22.50 -0.29
CA VAL A 51 3.41 -22.21 -1.68
C VAL A 51 4.91 -22.40 -1.87
N GLY A 52 5.31 -23.26 -2.82
CA GLY A 52 6.72 -23.62 -3.02
C GLY A 52 7.17 -24.90 -2.31
N GLN A 53 6.34 -25.49 -1.45
CA GLN A 53 6.68 -26.74 -0.74
C GLN A 53 6.24 -28.01 -1.50
N GLY A 54 5.51 -27.86 -2.61
CA GLY A 54 5.06 -28.95 -3.49
C GLY A 54 5.51 -28.76 -4.95
N ALA A 55 4.95 -29.55 -5.87
CA ALA A 55 5.40 -29.58 -7.28
C ALA A 55 5.04 -28.34 -8.12
N SER A 56 4.15 -27.46 -7.66
CA SER A 56 3.68 -26.30 -8.43
C SER A 56 3.67 -25.02 -7.61
N VAL A 57 4.39 -24.02 -8.10
CA VAL A 57 4.42 -22.64 -7.55
C VAL A 57 3.57 -21.70 -8.40
N LEU A 58 3.40 -22.02 -9.68
CA LEU A 58 2.79 -21.14 -10.66
C LEU A 58 1.30 -20.90 -10.38
N ALA A 59 0.52 -21.96 -10.13
CA ALA A 59 -0.92 -21.83 -9.92
C ALA A 59 -1.28 -21.01 -8.66
N PRO A 60 -0.65 -21.24 -7.49
CA PRO A 60 -0.88 -20.39 -6.31
C PRO A 60 -0.46 -18.94 -6.52
N LEU A 61 0.68 -18.69 -7.21
CA LEU A 61 1.11 -17.32 -7.51
C LEU A 61 0.17 -16.60 -8.48
N LEU A 62 -0.35 -17.29 -9.49
CA LEU A 62 -1.34 -16.74 -10.40
C LEU A 62 -2.63 -16.40 -9.65
N ALA A 63 -3.15 -17.32 -8.83
CA ALA A 63 -4.35 -17.08 -8.03
C ALA A 63 -4.17 -15.91 -7.05
N PHE A 64 -3.00 -15.81 -6.43
CA PHE A 64 -2.65 -14.69 -5.55
C PHE A 64 -2.66 -13.36 -6.31
N ASN A 65 -1.96 -13.26 -7.45
CA ASN A 65 -1.91 -12.02 -8.23
C ASN A 65 -3.29 -11.61 -8.77
N VAL A 66 -4.06 -12.56 -9.30
CA VAL A 66 -5.44 -12.31 -9.74
C VAL A 66 -6.29 -11.81 -8.57
N GLY A 67 -6.15 -12.40 -7.39
CA GLY A 67 -6.83 -11.93 -6.18
C GLY A 67 -6.45 -10.49 -5.81
N VAL A 68 -5.17 -10.14 -5.88
CA VAL A 68 -4.68 -8.77 -5.62
C VAL A 68 -5.24 -7.78 -6.64
N GLU A 69 -5.17 -8.10 -7.94
CA GLU A 69 -5.71 -7.24 -9.00
C GLU A 69 -7.22 -7.02 -8.85
N LEU A 70 -7.98 -8.08 -8.56
CA LEU A 70 -9.41 -7.98 -8.29
C LEU A 70 -9.70 -7.11 -7.07
N GLY A 71 -8.93 -7.26 -5.98
CA GLY A 71 -9.05 -6.41 -4.80
C GLY A 71 -8.77 -4.94 -5.10
N GLN A 72 -7.72 -4.65 -5.88
CA GLN A 72 -7.38 -3.28 -6.30
C GLN A 72 -8.48 -2.68 -7.17
N VAL A 73 -9.00 -3.41 -8.16
CA VAL A 73 -10.10 -2.97 -9.01
C VAL A 73 -11.36 -2.72 -8.17
N ALA A 74 -11.69 -3.58 -7.22
CA ALA A 74 -12.82 -3.39 -6.33
C ALA A 74 -12.69 -2.13 -5.48
N ILE A 75 -11.50 -1.87 -4.92
CA ILE A 75 -11.22 -0.64 -4.15
C ILE A 75 -11.37 0.59 -5.06
N VAL A 76 -10.79 0.58 -6.25
CA VAL A 76 -10.89 1.70 -7.21
C VAL A 76 -12.35 1.95 -7.59
N ALA A 77 -13.10 0.90 -7.92
CA ALA A 77 -14.50 0.96 -8.29
C ALA A 77 -15.38 1.53 -7.16
N ALA A 78 -15.04 1.28 -5.90
CA ALA A 78 -15.75 1.82 -4.75
C ALA A 78 -15.33 3.25 -4.38
N VAL A 79 -14.01 3.51 -4.33
CA VAL A 79 -13.47 4.76 -3.79
C VAL A 79 -13.54 5.90 -4.81
N VAL A 80 -13.32 5.65 -6.10
CA VAL A 80 -13.32 6.72 -7.11
C VAL A 80 -14.68 7.43 -7.22
N PRO A 81 -15.84 6.74 -7.26
CA PRO A 81 -17.15 7.41 -7.25
C PRO A 81 -17.37 8.24 -5.99
N LEU A 82 -16.96 7.75 -4.81
CA LEU A 82 -17.07 8.48 -3.55
C LEU A 82 -16.22 9.75 -3.58
N LEU A 83 -14.99 9.67 -4.07
CA LEU A 83 -14.12 10.83 -4.25
C LEU A 83 -14.70 11.81 -5.27
N HIS A 84 -15.31 11.33 -6.34
CA HIS A 84 -15.97 12.17 -7.34
C HIS A 84 -17.17 12.92 -6.74
N ALA A 85 -18.03 12.23 -6.00
CA ALA A 85 -19.15 12.84 -5.28
C ALA A 85 -18.69 13.85 -4.22
N ALA A 86 -17.61 13.54 -3.50
CA ALA A 86 -17.04 14.42 -2.48
C ALA A 86 -16.47 15.74 -3.06
N ARG A 87 -16.21 15.83 -4.37
CA ARG A 87 -15.80 17.09 -5.02
C ARG A 87 -16.88 18.18 -4.93
N ALA A 88 -18.15 17.81 -4.77
CA ALA A 88 -19.24 18.76 -4.53
C ALA A 88 -19.11 19.48 -3.17
N LEU A 89 -18.27 18.97 -2.26
CA LEU A 89 -18.00 19.53 -0.94
C LEU A 89 -16.49 19.84 -0.81
N PRO A 90 -16.00 20.94 -1.41
CA PRO A 90 -14.56 21.24 -1.46
C PRO A 90 -13.91 21.43 -0.07
N ALA A 91 -14.69 21.84 0.93
CA ALA A 91 -14.25 21.90 2.33
C ALA A 91 -13.90 20.51 2.92
N LEU A 92 -14.54 19.44 2.40
CA LEU A 92 -14.29 18.07 2.81
C LEU A 92 -12.95 17.58 2.24
N GLY A 93 -12.70 17.79 0.94
CA GLY A 93 -11.46 17.38 0.29
C GLY A 93 -10.21 18.07 0.86
N SER A 94 -10.30 19.38 1.11
CA SER A 94 -9.19 20.19 1.65
C SER A 94 -8.79 19.84 3.09
N ARG A 95 -9.65 19.13 3.84
CA ARG A 95 -9.39 18.73 5.23
C ARG A 95 -9.20 17.23 5.41
N LEU A 96 -10.02 16.41 4.75
CA LEU A 96 -9.96 14.95 4.90
C LEU A 96 -8.68 14.34 4.34
N ALA A 97 -8.24 14.77 3.15
CA ALA A 97 -7.04 14.24 2.53
C ALA A 97 -5.79 14.44 3.43
N PRO A 98 -5.49 15.67 3.90
CA PRO A 98 -4.36 15.86 4.81
C PRO A 98 -4.58 15.23 6.19
N ALA A 99 -5.79 15.26 6.76
CA ALA A 99 -6.06 14.60 8.04
C ALA A 99 -5.85 13.09 7.97
N GLY A 100 -6.34 12.44 6.91
CA GLY A 100 -6.16 11.02 6.66
C GLY A 100 -4.69 10.67 6.45
N SER A 101 -3.94 11.45 5.66
CA SER A 101 -2.50 11.24 5.49
C SER A 101 -1.71 11.44 6.78
N ALA A 102 -2.07 12.42 7.62
CA ALA A 102 -1.44 12.60 8.93
C ALA A 102 -1.70 11.41 9.86
N ALA A 103 -2.92 10.87 9.86
CA ALA A 103 -3.25 9.66 10.62
C ALA A 103 -2.44 8.45 10.13
N ILE A 104 -2.33 8.26 8.80
CA ILE A 104 -1.53 7.17 8.21
C ILE A 104 -0.05 7.32 8.58
N VAL A 105 0.50 8.55 8.54
CA VAL A 105 1.88 8.81 8.98
C VAL A 105 2.06 8.45 10.45
N ALA A 106 1.17 8.91 11.33
CA ALA A 106 1.26 8.62 12.75
C ALA A 106 1.20 7.11 13.05
N MET A 107 0.21 6.41 12.47
CA MET A 107 0.08 4.96 12.64
C MET A 107 1.25 4.19 12.01
N GLY A 108 1.70 4.62 10.83
CA GLY A 108 2.83 4.00 10.14
C GLY A 108 4.14 4.18 10.89
N LEU A 109 4.38 5.35 11.49
CA LEU A 109 5.56 5.61 12.32
C LEU A 109 5.53 4.79 13.60
N TYR A 110 4.37 4.69 14.26
CA TYR A 110 4.20 3.81 15.41
C TYR A 110 4.58 2.37 15.06
N TRP A 111 4.02 1.84 13.97
CA TRP A 111 4.28 0.46 13.57
C TRP A 111 5.72 0.25 13.09
N LEU A 112 6.32 1.26 12.44
CA LEU A 112 7.72 1.22 12.04
C LEU A 112 8.65 1.09 13.24
N VAL A 113 8.43 1.90 14.28
CA VAL A 113 9.23 1.81 15.53
C VAL A 113 9.07 0.45 16.17
N GLU A 114 7.84 -0.06 16.28
CA GLU A 114 7.57 -1.39 16.83
C GLU A 114 8.32 -2.49 16.06
N ARG A 115 8.28 -2.45 14.72
CA ARG A 115 8.93 -3.47 13.87
C ARG A 115 10.45 -3.35 13.85
N ILE A 116 11.01 -2.16 14.01
CA ILE A 116 12.46 -1.97 14.14
C ILE A 116 12.93 -2.44 15.51
N ALA A 117 12.20 -2.14 16.58
CA ALA A 117 12.58 -2.55 17.93
C ALA A 117 12.45 -4.07 18.16
N ALA A 118 11.55 -4.72 17.41
CA ALA A 118 11.37 -6.17 17.44
C ALA A 118 12.28 -6.96 16.49
N ALA A 119 13.06 -6.28 15.64
CA ALA A 119 13.98 -6.89 14.66
C ALA A 119 15.40 -6.98 15.19
#